data_AF-A0A937VTC5-F1
#
_entry.id   AF-A0A937VTC5-F1
#
_cell.length_a   1.000
_cell.length_b   1.000
_cell.length_c   1.000
_cell.angle_alpha   90.00
_cell.angle_beta   90.00
_cell.angle_gamma   90.00
#
_symmetry.space_group_name_H-M   'P 1'
#
loop_
_entity.id
_entity.type
_entity.pdbx_description
1 polymer ?
#
loop_
_entity_poly.entity_id
_entity_poly.type
_entity_poly.pdbx_seq_one_letter_code
_entity_poly.pdbx_strand_id
1 'polypeptide(L)'
;EERMTKTTRKIGLGVMGFADMLIMLRIPYNSDKALEIAETVMRFISEEATTESVRLGTERGLFPAFKGSAYDLDNGLKPRNASRTTIAPTGTLSIIAGCSSGIEPLYALCFTKHILDGEQLIEVNPYFEQAAKQEGFYSPELMKQLAEGEKLHDMENIPQWVKEVFVTAHDITPEWHVRMQAAFQKHTDSAVSKTVNLPHEATKDNVADIYMLAYKLGLKGITIYRDRSRDSQVLTVGRAARQDGKQEITLTPRSRPKITKGITERVTTGCGYIYVTVNFDEEGICEVFTSLGKAGGCASAQLEATSRLISLALRSGISIASVVKHLRAIRCPSVAWEQGRAVLSCADAIASVLEKFVKEKDSENADNLGIAKNWAGQCPECANILIYQEGCHICPSCGYTKCG
;
A
#
# COMPACT_ATOMS: atom_id res chain seq x y z
N GLU A 1 8.36 17.18 -20.16
CA GLU A 1 8.58 17.62 -18.77
C GLU A 1 9.77 18.57 -18.63
N GLU A 2 10.98 18.14 -19.01
CA GLU A 2 12.22 18.93 -18.94
C GLU A 2 12.12 20.36 -19.53
N ARG A 3 11.49 20.50 -20.70
CA ARG A 3 11.25 21.81 -21.33
C ARG A 3 10.53 22.76 -20.37
N MET A 4 9.45 22.33 -19.74
CA MET A 4 8.65 23.16 -18.82
C MET A 4 9.45 23.53 -17.57
N THR A 5 10.22 22.60 -17.03
CA THR A 5 11.10 22.83 -15.87
C THR A 5 12.17 23.88 -16.20
N LYS A 6 12.85 23.76 -17.34
CA LYS A 6 13.88 24.74 -17.76
C LYS A 6 13.27 26.12 -18.08
N THR A 7 12.06 26.15 -18.64
CA THR A 7 11.38 27.39 -19.04
C THR A 7 10.83 28.18 -17.85
N THR A 8 10.27 27.50 -16.84
CA THR A 8 9.60 28.16 -15.71
C THR A 8 10.43 28.17 -14.43
N ARG A 9 11.35 27.22 -14.29
CA ARG A 9 12.24 27.05 -13.13
C ARG A 9 11.48 27.04 -11.80
N LYS A 10 10.26 26.50 -11.79
CA LYS A 10 9.45 26.40 -10.58
C LYS A 10 10.15 25.49 -9.57
N ILE A 11 10.20 25.94 -8.33
CA ILE A 11 10.63 25.16 -7.17
C ILE A 11 9.54 25.22 -6.10
N GLY A 12 9.71 24.43 -5.04
CA GLY A 12 8.75 24.31 -3.96
C GLY A 12 9.43 24.13 -2.61
N LEU A 13 9.78 25.25 -1.98
CA LEU A 13 10.20 25.30 -0.58
C LEU A 13 8.98 25.27 0.33
N GLY A 14 8.97 24.35 1.28
CA GLY A 14 7.91 24.17 2.27
C GLY A 14 8.47 23.96 3.68
N VAL A 15 7.60 23.53 4.60
CA VAL A 15 7.94 23.25 6.00
C VAL A 15 7.47 21.86 6.42
N MET A 16 8.04 21.36 7.51
CA MET A 16 7.55 20.24 8.33
C MET A 16 7.83 20.56 9.80
N GLY A 17 7.23 19.83 10.75
CA GLY A 17 7.45 20.06 12.18
C GLY A 17 6.60 21.18 12.80
N PHE A 18 5.57 21.67 12.10
CA PHE A 18 4.80 22.83 12.58
C PHE A 18 4.03 22.55 13.88
N ALA A 19 3.40 21.37 14.01
CA ALA A 19 2.69 21.01 15.23
C ALA A 19 3.63 20.89 16.43
N ASP A 20 4.82 20.32 16.23
CA ASP A 20 5.83 20.21 17.28
C ASP A 20 6.30 21.58 17.76
N MET A 21 6.54 22.51 16.83
CA MET A 21 6.92 23.88 17.18
C MET A 21 5.85 24.55 18.05
N LEU A 22 4.57 24.40 17.70
CA LEU A 22 3.48 24.94 18.51
C LEU A 22 3.42 24.32 19.91
N ILE A 23 3.64 23.00 20.01
CA ILE A 23 3.72 22.30 21.30
C ILE A 23 4.88 22.83 22.15
N MET A 24 6.06 23.00 21.57
CA MET A 24 7.23 23.56 22.25
C MET A 24 6.99 24.98 22.75
N LEU A 25 6.20 25.77 22.01
CA LEU A 25 5.79 27.13 22.39
C LEU A 25 4.59 27.15 23.35
N ARG A 26 4.00 25.99 23.69
CA ARG A 26 2.76 25.84 24.46
C ARG A 26 1.59 26.62 23.86
N ILE A 27 1.39 26.47 22.55
CA ILE A 27 0.33 27.14 21.79
C ILE A 27 -0.61 26.08 21.21
N PRO A 28 -1.92 26.13 21.54
CA PRO A 28 -2.91 25.25 20.94
C PRO A 28 -2.98 25.41 19.43
N TYR A 29 -2.99 24.31 18.68
CA TYR A 29 -3.03 24.33 17.21
C TYR A 29 -4.28 25.05 16.67
N ASN A 30 -5.43 24.85 17.32
CA ASN A 30 -6.72 25.46 17.02
C ASN A 30 -6.92 26.80 17.75
N SER A 31 -5.95 27.71 17.65
CA SER A 31 -6.04 29.05 18.25
C SER A 31 -5.66 30.15 17.27
N ASP A 32 -6.17 31.37 17.48
CA ASP A 32 -5.82 32.53 16.66
C ASP A 32 -4.31 32.83 16.70
N LYS A 33 -3.68 32.64 17.86
CA LYS A 33 -2.23 32.78 18.03
C LYS A 33 -1.45 31.80 17.13
N ALA A 34 -1.94 30.57 16.96
CA ALA A 34 -1.32 29.61 16.05
C ALA A 34 -1.45 30.04 14.58
N LEU A 35 -2.56 30.67 14.19
CA LEU A 35 -2.74 31.23 12.84
C LEU A 35 -1.77 32.39 12.59
N GLU A 36 -1.59 33.30 13.57
CA GLU A 36 -0.64 34.41 13.46
C GLU A 36 0.81 33.90 13.30
N ILE A 37 1.17 32.84 14.02
CA ILE A 37 2.48 32.19 13.90
C ILE A 37 2.62 31.51 12.55
N ALA A 38 1.60 30.78 12.07
CA ALA A 38 1.59 30.19 10.74
C ALA A 38 1.86 31.24 9.64
N GLU A 39 1.17 32.37 9.71
CA GLU A 39 1.38 33.49 8.78
C GLU A 39 2.78 34.06 8.91
N THR A 40 3.27 34.27 10.13
CA THR A 40 4.61 34.83 10.37
C THR A 40 5.72 33.92 9.83
N VAL A 41 5.65 32.62 10.10
CA VAL A 41 6.61 31.63 9.61
C VAL A 41 6.59 31.56 8.10
N MET A 42 5.41 31.43 7.49
CA MET A 42 5.32 31.27 6.04
C MET A 42 5.65 32.56 5.30
N ARG A 43 5.33 33.73 5.87
CA ARG A 43 5.75 35.04 5.35
C ARG A 43 7.27 35.14 5.29
N PHE A 44 7.94 34.83 6.41
CA PHE A 44 9.41 34.85 6.47
C PHE A 44 10.03 33.96 5.38
N ILE A 45 9.57 32.71 5.27
CA ILE A 45 10.06 31.78 4.25
C ILE A 45 9.83 32.31 2.83
N SER A 46 8.66 32.88 2.58
CA SER A 46 8.30 33.44 1.28
C SER A 46 9.16 34.65 0.91
N GLU A 47 9.38 35.56 1.86
CA GLU A 47 10.22 36.75 1.69
C GLU A 47 11.68 36.36 1.42
N GLU A 48 12.26 35.47 2.23
CA GLU A 48 13.63 35.00 2.04
C GLU A 48 13.82 34.24 0.71
N ALA A 49 12.87 33.36 0.36
CA ALA A 49 12.91 32.66 -0.93
C ALA A 49 12.78 33.63 -2.11
N THR A 50 12.05 34.73 -1.94
CA THR A 50 11.92 35.79 -2.96
C THR A 50 13.22 36.56 -3.11
N THR A 51 13.81 37.01 -2.00
CA THR A 51 15.08 37.73 -1.97
C THR A 51 16.16 36.91 -2.67
N GLU A 52 16.28 35.63 -2.32
CA GLU A 52 17.27 34.75 -2.92
C GLU A 52 16.99 34.48 -4.41
N SER A 53 15.72 34.30 -4.80
CA SER A 53 15.38 34.13 -6.21
C SER A 53 15.68 35.37 -7.05
N VAL A 54 15.51 36.58 -6.50
CA VAL A 54 15.88 37.84 -7.16
C VAL A 54 17.40 37.95 -7.27
N ARG A 55 18.16 37.62 -6.22
CA ARG A 55 19.63 37.59 -6.25
C ARG A 55 20.14 36.67 -7.37
N LEU A 56 19.60 35.46 -7.43
CA LEU A 56 19.92 34.48 -8.50
C LEU A 56 19.44 34.93 -9.88
N GLY A 57 18.38 35.73 -9.95
CA GLY A 57 17.87 36.35 -11.18
C GLY A 57 18.87 37.32 -11.78
N THR A 58 19.51 38.13 -10.93
CA THR A 58 20.59 39.04 -11.32
C THR A 58 21.87 38.29 -11.74
N GLU A 59 22.27 37.28 -10.96
CA GLU A 59 23.52 36.53 -11.21
C GLU A 59 23.43 35.61 -12.44
N ARG A 60 22.28 34.95 -12.64
CA ARG A 60 22.14 33.84 -13.62
C ARG A 60 21.09 34.09 -14.69
N GLY A 61 20.44 35.25 -14.68
CA GLY A 61 19.31 35.62 -15.54
C GLY A 61 17.95 35.19 -15.00
N LEU A 62 16.85 35.71 -15.55
CA LEU A 62 15.48 35.38 -15.13
C LEU A 62 15.06 33.97 -15.60
N PHE A 63 13.88 33.50 -15.19
CA PHE A 63 13.29 32.32 -15.84
C PHE A 63 12.89 32.65 -17.30
N PRO A 64 13.10 31.75 -18.28
CA PRO A 64 12.84 32.04 -19.69
C PRO A 64 11.42 32.51 -20.03
N ALA A 65 10.39 32.06 -19.30
CA ALA A 65 9.00 32.50 -19.47
C ALA A 65 8.63 33.78 -18.69
N PHE A 66 9.61 34.65 -18.38
CA PHE A 66 9.36 35.88 -17.62
C PHE A 66 8.40 36.84 -18.35
N LYS A 67 8.60 37.03 -19.66
CA LYS A 67 7.75 37.91 -20.47
C LYS A 67 6.31 37.39 -20.52
N GLY A 68 5.35 38.25 -20.19
CA GLY A 68 3.93 37.91 -20.06
C GLY A 68 3.55 37.18 -18.76
N SER A 69 4.47 37.06 -17.81
CA SER A 69 4.17 36.51 -16.48
C SER A 69 3.64 37.59 -15.51
N ALA A 70 3.18 37.19 -14.33
CA ALA A 70 2.77 38.11 -13.27
C ALA A 70 3.90 39.03 -12.77
N TYR A 71 5.16 38.73 -13.12
CA TYR A 71 6.34 39.53 -12.76
C TYR A 71 6.75 40.52 -13.86
N ASP A 72 6.17 40.44 -15.06
CA ASP A 72 6.49 41.31 -16.21
C ASP A 72 5.85 42.69 -16.05
N LEU A 73 6.32 43.43 -15.04
CA LEU A 73 5.90 44.78 -14.69
C LEU A 73 7.15 45.68 -14.70
N ASP A 74 7.01 46.94 -15.13
CA ASP A 74 8.16 47.86 -15.30
C ASP A 74 9.03 48.00 -14.03
N ASN A 75 8.39 48.03 -12.85
CA ASN A 75 9.03 48.06 -11.53
C ASN A 75 8.77 46.76 -10.72
N GLY A 76 8.54 45.64 -11.42
CA GLY A 76 8.25 44.34 -10.82
C GLY A 76 9.49 43.64 -10.27
N LEU A 77 9.25 42.61 -9.45
CA LEU A 77 10.31 41.70 -9.01
C LEU A 77 10.92 40.99 -10.22
N LYS A 78 12.24 40.75 -10.17
CA LYS A 78 12.98 40.05 -11.22
C LYS A 78 13.53 38.70 -10.73
N PRO A 79 12.66 37.71 -10.40
CA PRO A 79 13.10 36.45 -9.83
C PRO A 79 13.65 35.47 -10.89
N ARG A 80 14.50 34.55 -10.43
CA ARG A 80 15.01 33.41 -11.20
C ARG A 80 13.95 32.32 -11.41
N ASN A 81 12.98 32.21 -10.50
CA ASN A 81 12.01 31.12 -10.44
C ASN A 81 10.59 31.67 -10.55
N ALA A 82 9.73 31.04 -11.37
CA ALA A 82 8.34 31.47 -11.52
C ALA A 82 7.49 31.20 -10.25
N SER A 83 7.86 30.19 -9.46
CA SER A 83 7.31 29.92 -8.12
C SER A 83 8.44 29.41 -7.23
N ARG A 84 8.36 29.73 -5.94
CA ARG A 84 9.36 29.43 -4.92
C ARG A 84 8.82 28.52 -3.84
N THR A 85 7.58 28.75 -3.40
CA THR A 85 7.03 28.09 -2.20
C THR A 85 5.86 27.16 -2.48
N THR A 86 5.82 26.04 -1.74
CA THR A 86 4.72 25.07 -1.73
C THR A 86 4.72 24.31 -0.41
N ILE A 87 3.55 24.01 0.15
CA ILE A 87 3.47 23.07 1.28
C ILE A 87 3.11 21.70 0.72
N ALA A 88 4.10 20.82 0.63
CA ALA A 88 3.94 19.45 0.14
C ALA A 88 3.73 18.47 1.31
N PRO A 89 3.14 17.27 1.07
CA PRO A 89 3.17 16.20 2.04
C PRO A 89 4.62 15.80 2.36
N THR A 90 4.96 15.67 3.64
CA THR A 90 6.30 15.27 4.08
C THR A 90 6.32 13.93 4.80
N GLY A 91 5.36 13.03 4.54
CA GLY A 91 5.16 11.80 5.34
C GLY A 91 6.44 10.99 5.62
N THR A 92 7.19 10.60 4.59
CA THR A 92 8.46 9.87 4.79
C THR A 92 9.57 10.77 5.35
N LEU A 93 9.63 12.03 4.92
CA LEU A 93 10.69 12.97 5.33
C LEU A 93 10.58 13.33 6.82
N SER A 94 9.36 13.47 7.33
CA SER A 94 9.10 13.83 8.72
C SER A 94 9.42 12.67 9.66
N ILE A 95 9.26 11.42 9.22
CA ILE A 95 9.74 10.24 9.96
C ILE A 95 11.28 10.26 10.07
N ILE A 96 11.98 10.54 8.97
CA ILE A 96 13.46 10.65 8.98
C ILE A 96 13.91 11.78 9.90
N ALA A 97 13.21 12.92 9.87
CA ALA A 97 13.53 14.07 10.70
C ALA A 97 13.02 13.97 12.15
N GLY A 98 12.23 12.93 12.48
CA GLY A 98 11.64 12.75 13.81
C GLY A 98 10.67 13.88 14.21
N CYS A 99 9.88 14.39 13.26
CA CYS A 99 8.94 15.48 13.49
C CYS A 99 7.57 15.23 12.82
N SER A 100 6.61 16.09 13.14
CA SER A 100 5.27 16.18 12.56
C SER A 100 5.32 16.49 11.05
N SER A 101 4.37 15.93 10.30
CA SER A 101 4.35 16.05 8.83
C SER A 101 3.82 17.41 8.40
N GLY A 102 4.56 18.12 7.56
CA GLY A 102 4.13 19.35 6.92
C GLY A 102 3.64 20.38 7.92
N ILE A 103 2.41 20.84 7.67
CA ILE A 103 1.66 21.69 8.61
C ILE A 103 0.55 20.91 9.32
N GLU A 104 0.54 19.58 9.26
CA GLU A 104 -0.50 18.77 9.87
C GLU A 104 -0.42 18.80 11.40
N PRO A 105 -1.56 18.76 12.11
CA PRO A 105 -1.56 18.47 13.54
C PRO A 105 -1.13 17.02 13.79
N LEU A 106 -0.86 16.70 15.07
CA LEU A 106 -0.56 15.32 15.45
C LEU A 106 -1.76 14.42 15.11
N TYR A 107 -1.51 13.28 14.49
CA TYR A 107 -2.58 12.31 14.24
C TYR A 107 -2.97 11.56 15.53
N ALA A 108 -1.96 11.20 16.33
CA ALA A 108 -2.11 10.48 17.60
C ALA A 108 -1.03 10.94 18.57
N LEU A 109 -1.33 10.89 19.87
CA LEU A 109 -0.32 11.08 20.93
C LEU A 109 0.41 9.79 21.25
N CYS A 110 -0.31 8.67 21.23
CA CYS A 110 0.22 7.33 21.43
C CYS A 110 -0.34 6.42 20.33
N PHE A 111 0.49 5.52 19.80
CA PHE A 111 0.03 4.49 18.87
C PHE A 111 0.74 3.17 19.12
N THR A 112 0.06 2.07 18.80
CA THR A 112 0.60 0.72 18.96
C THR A 112 1.31 0.29 17.69
N LYS A 113 2.56 -0.13 17.84
CA LYS A 113 3.36 -0.74 16.78
C LYS A 113 3.50 -2.23 17.03
N HIS A 114 3.14 -3.03 16.04
CA HIS A 114 3.39 -4.47 16.08
C HIS A 114 4.88 -4.73 15.85
N ILE A 115 5.52 -5.39 16.81
CA ILE A 115 6.89 -5.87 16.68
C ILE A 115 6.86 -7.35 16.26
N LEU A 116 7.99 -7.82 15.72
CA LEU A 116 8.25 -9.25 15.54
C LEU A 116 7.92 -10.02 16.83
N ASP A 117 7.41 -11.24 16.69
CA ASP A 117 6.97 -12.13 17.78
C ASP A 117 5.62 -11.78 18.45
N GLY A 118 4.84 -10.84 17.88
CA GLY A 118 3.47 -10.57 18.31
C GLY A 118 3.36 -9.66 19.53
N GLU A 119 4.48 -9.11 20.00
CA GLU A 119 4.50 -8.07 21.03
C GLU A 119 4.05 -6.71 20.48
N GLN A 120 3.33 -5.97 21.32
CA GLN A 120 2.85 -4.63 21.02
C GLN A 120 3.72 -3.62 21.77
N LEU A 121 4.40 -2.74 21.04
CA LEU A 121 5.10 -1.60 21.62
C LEU A 121 4.24 -0.35 21.47
N ILE A 122 4.02 0.35 22.58
CA ILE A 122 3.37 1.66 22.56
C ILE A 122 4.45 2.71 22.26
N GLU A 123 4.28 3.39 21.14
CA GLU A 123 5.10 4.54 20.76
C GLU A 123 4.36 5.81 21.18
N VAL A 124 5.04 6.67 21.94
CA VAL A 124 4.48 7.90 22.52
C VAL A 124 5.16 9.10 21.88
N ASN A 125 4.40 10.15 21.58
CA ASN A 125 4.97 11.42 21.13
C ASN A 125 5.97 11.95 22.18
N PRO A 126 7.22 12.26 21.80
CA PRO A 126 8.29 12.58 22.75
C PRO A 126 8.00 13.84 23.57
N TYR A 127 7.35 14.85 22.97
CA TYR A 127 6.98 16.08 23.68
C TYR A 127 5.87 15.83 24.69
N PHE A 128 4.91 14.96 24.36
CA PHE A 128 3.84 14.57 25.28
C PHE A 128 4.39 13.76 26.45
N GLU A 129 5.25 12.77 26.18
CA GLU A 129 5.90 11.98 27.21
C GLU A 129 6.71 12.87 28.17
N GLN A 130 7.48 13.81 27.63
CA GLN A 130 8.24 14.77 28.42
C GLN A 130 7.34 15.64 29.30
N ALA A 131 6.28 16.21 28.75
CA ALA A 131 5.32 17.01 29.51
C ALA A 131 4.65 16.19 30.62
N ALA A 132 4.23 14.96 30.31
CA ALA A 132 3.61 14.05 31.28
C ALA A 132 4.54 13.70 32.45
N LYS A 133 5.83 13.46 32.17
CA LYS A 133 6.83 13.17 33.21
C LYS A 133 7.11 14.41 34.07
N GLN A 134 7.20 15.60 33.47
CA GLN A 134 7.46 16.85 34.18
C GLN A 134 6.32 17.27 35.09
N GLU A 135 5.08 17.11 34.64
CA GLU A 135 3.87 17.48 35.38
C GLU A 135 3.38 16.35 36.32
N GLY A 136 4.06 15.19 36.33
CA GLY A 136 3.80 14.11 37.28
C GLY A 136 2.56 13.26 37.01
N PHE A 137 1.98 13.30 35.81
CA PHE A 137 0.81 12.49 35.43
C PHE A 137 1.15 11.31 34.49
N TYR A 138 2.43 11.11 34.18
CA TYR A 138 2.86 9.98 33.35
C TYR A 138 2.58 8.63 34.02
N SER A 139 1.87 7.73 33.32
CA SER A 139 1.77 6.32 33.67
C SER A 139 1.71 5.43 32.42
N PRO A 140 2.27 4.20 32.46
CA PRO A 140 2.13 3.23 31.37
C PRO A 140 0.66 2.94 31.02
N GLU A 141 -0.21 2.93 32.02
CA GLU A 141 -1.65 2.75 31.87
C GLU A 141 -2.27 3.87 31.05
N LEU A 142 -1.93 5.13 31.34
CA LEU A 142 -2.38 6.30 30.59
C LEU A 142 -1.94 6.21 29.12
N MET A 143 -0.68 5.86 28.87
CA MET A 143 -0.16 5.73 27.50
C MET A 143 -0.90 4.65 26.72
N LYS A 144 -1.25 3.55 27.39
CA LYS A 144 -2.06 2.47 26.83
C LYS A 144 -3.49 2.91 26.53
N GLN A 145 -4.14 3.63 27.44
CA GLN A 145 -5.49 4.17 27.23
C GLN A 145 -5.54 5.11 26.01
N LEU A 146 -4.56 6.00 25.88
CA LEU A 146 -4.44 6.89 24.72
C LEU A 146 -4.18 6.10 23.42
N ALA A 147 -3.34 5.07 23.45
CA ALA A 147 -3.12 4.19 22.29
C ALA A 147 -4.39 3.39 21.90
N GLU A 148 -5.21 3.03 22.88
CA GLU A 148 -6.52 2.40 22.69
C GLU A 148 -7.63 3.38 22.26
N GLY A 149 -7.29 4.66 22.06
CA GLY A 149 -8.15 5.70 21.48
C GLY A 149 -9.02 6.45 22.47
N GLU A 150 -8.73 6.36 23.76
CA GLU A 150 -9.33 7.26 24.74
C GLU A 150 -8.86 8.70 24.48
N LYS A 151 -9.76 9.67 24.69
CA LYS A 151 -9.47 11.08 24.43
C LYS A 151 -8.81 11.72 25.64
N LEU A 152 -7.68 12.40 25.41
CA LEU A 152 -6.96 13.15 26.45
C LEU A 152 -7.85 14.16 27.19
N HIS A 153 -8.79 14.79 26.47
CA HIS A 153 -9.70 15.79 27.05
C HIS A 153 -10.63 15.21 28.12
N ASP A 154 -11.02 13.94 27.99
CA ASP A 154 -11.99 13.28 28.87
C ASP A 154 -11.33 12.73 30.16
N MET A 155 -10.00 12.71 30.21
CA MET A 155 -9.24 12.14 31.33
C MET A 155 -9.13 13.09 32.52
N GLU A 156 -9.36 12.56 33.73
CA GLU A 156 -9.16 13.30 34.98
C GLU A 156 -7.67 13.44 35.31
N ASN A 157 -7.30 14.42 36.15
CA ASN A 157 -5.93 14.65 36.62
C ASN A 157 -4.88 15.08 35.58
N ILE A 158 -5.30 15.49 34.38
CA ILE A 158 -4.39 16.07 33.37
C ILE A 158 -4.51 17.60 33.40
N PRO A 159 -3.38 18.35 33.52
CA PRO A 159 -3.40 19.80 33.52
C PRO A 159 -4.08 20.38 32.27
N GLN A 160 -4.88 21.44 32.46
CA GLN A 160 -5.68 22.04 31.38
C GLN A 160 -4.83 22.49 30.19
N TRP A 161 -3.65 23.06 30.44
CA TRP A 161 -2.75 23.50 29.37
C TRP A 161 -2.26 22.34 28.50
N VAL A 162 -2.10 21.14 29.06
CA VAL A 162 -1.71 19.94 28.31
C VAL A 162 -2.85 19.54 27.38
N LYS A 163 -4.09 19.51 27.90
CA LYS A 163 -5.27 19.20 27.10
C LYS A 163 -5.43 20.16 25.92
N GLU A 164 -5.18 21.45 26.15
CA GLU A 164 -5.30 22.47 25.10
C GLU A 164 -4.19 22.38 24.04
N VAL A 165 -2.97 22.03 24.43
CA VAL A 165 -1.82 22.01 23.51
C VAL A 165 -1.71 20.69 22.75
N PHE A 166 -1.95 19.56 23.40
CA PHE A 166 -1.80 18.22 22.83
C PHE A 166 -3.08 17.73 22.15
N VAL A 167 -3.61 18.54 21.24
CA VAL A 167 -4.76 18.19 20.41
C VAL A 167 -4.36 17.34 19.22
N THR A 168 -5.17 16.33 18.90
CA THR A 168 -4.99 15.52 17.69
C THR A 168 -5.81 16.06 16.53
N ALA A 169 -5.55 15.53 15.33
CA ALA A 169 -6.30 15.84 14.12
C ALA A 169 -7.81 15.60 14.24
N HIS A 170 -8.23 14.69 15.14
CA HIS A 170 -9.64 14.38 15.38
C HIS A 170 -10.28 15.27 16.45
N ASP A 171 -9.48 15.95 17.28
CA ASP A 171 -9.95 16.92 18.27
C ASP A 171 -10.18 18.31 17.66
N ILE A 172 -9.55 18.58 16.51
CA ILE A 172 -9.64 19.87 15.82
C ILE A 172 -10.86 19.90 14.92
N THR A 173 -11.71 20.92 15.08
CA THR A 173 -12.88 21.10 14.22
C THR A 173 -12.47 21.34 12.75
N PRO A 174 -13.29 20.95 11.77
CA PRO A 174 -12.99 21.18 10.35
C PRO A 174 -12.69 22.65 10.00
N GLU A 175 -13.39 23.61 10.62
CA GLU A 175 -13.16 25.03 10.40
C GLU A 175 -11.72 25.45 10.73
N TRP A 176 -11.20 25.05 11.88
CA TRP A 176 -9.82 25.34 12.30
C TRP A 176 -8.78 24.76 11.35
N HIS A 177 -9.02 23.56 10.79
CA HIS A 177 -8.14 23.02 9.75
C HIS A 177 -8.10 23.90 8.49
N VAL A 178 -9.25 24.38 8.03
CA VAL A 178 -9.33 25.26 6.85
C VAL A 178 -8.67 26.61 7.14
N ARG A 179 -8.92 27.20 8.31
CA ARG A 179 -8.30 28.47 8.72
C ARG A 179 -6.78 28.36 8.80
N MET A 180 -6.25 27.27 9.34
CA MET A 180 -4.81 27.01 9.37
C MET A 180 -4.22 26.86 7.96
N GLN A 181 -4.92 26.14 7.08
CA GLN A 181 -4.49 26.04 5.68
C GLN A 181 -4.48 27.41 5.00
N ALA A 182 -5.47 28.26 5.28
CA ALA A 182 -5.57 29.61 4.73
C ALA A 182 -4.44 30.52 5.20
N ALA A 183 -4.05 30.44 6.49
CA ALA A 183 -2.91 31.16 7.04
C ALA A 183 -1.62 30.89 6.24
N PHE A 184 -1.32 29.61 5.96
CA PHE A 184 -0.16 29.26 5.11
C PHE A 184 -0.36 29.64 3.64
N GLN A 185 -1.57 29.53 3.10
CA GLN A 185 -1.85 29.78 1.68
C GLN A 185 -1.59 31.24 1.28
N LYS A 186 -1.79 32.21 2.20
CA LYS A 186 -1.51 33.65 2.00
C LYS A 186 -0.08 33.93 1.51
N HIS A 187 0.89 33.15 1.98
CA HIS A 187 2.32 33.34 1.68
C HIS A 187 2.91 32.21 0.83
N THR A 188 2.05 31.37 0.23
CA THR A 188 2.47 30.23 -0.61
C THR A 188 2.13 30.46 -2.09
N ASP A 189 3.13 30.40 -2.98
CA ASP A 189 2.95 30.60 -4.42
C ASP A 189 2.09 29.52 -5.06
N SER A 190 2.35 28.27 -4.69
CA SER A 190 1.61 27.09 -5.16
C SER A 190 0.48 26.75 -4.19
N ALA A 191 0.05 25.48 -4.15
CA ALA A 191 -0.99 25.02 -3.23
C ALA A 191 -0.41 24.59 -1.88
N VAL A 192 -1.28 24.54 -0.87
CA VAL A 192 -1.00 23.96 0.44
C VAL A 192 -1.64 22.59 0.54
N SER A 193 -0.84 21.55 0.75
CA SER A 193 -1.32 20.20 1.01
C SER A 193 -1.52 20.02 2.51
N LYS A 194 -2.77 20.17 2.94
CA LYS A 194 -3.22 19.88 4.30
C LYS A 194 -4.55 19.15 4.26
N THR A 195 -4.70 18.17 5.14
CA THR A 195 -5.93 17.40 5.31
C THR A 195 -6.85 18.09 6.31
N VAL A 196 -8.11 18.28 5.91
CA VAL A 196 -9.21 18.64 6.79
C VAL A 196 -9.88 17.34 7.21
N ASN A 197 -9.72 16.96 8.48
CA ASN A 197 -10.35 15.77 9.01
C ASN A 197 -11.78 16.10 9.43
N LEU A 198 -12.72 15.26 9.02
CA LEU A 198 -14.11 15.32 9.42
C LEU A 198 -14.46 14.08 10.26
N PRO A 199 -15.35 14.22 11.25
CA PRO A 199 -15.84 13.08 12.00
C PRO A 199 -16.69 12.15 11.11
N HIS A 200 -16.90 10.92 11.56
CA HIS A 200 -17.61 9.89 10.80
C HIS A 200 -19.04 10.31 10.42
N GLU A 201 -19.72 10.98 11.35
CA GLU A 201 -21.08 11.50 11.24
C GLU A 201 -21.22 12.73 10.34
N ALA A 202 -20.11 13.25 9.79
CA ALA A 202 -20.17 14.43 8.94
C ALA A 202 -21.03 14.23 7.70
N THR A 203 -21.97 15.16 7.51
CA THR A 203 -22.96 15.16 6.44
C THR A 203 -22.42 15.78 5.15
N LYS A 204 -23.17 15.63 4.06
CA LYS A 204 -22.86 16.32 2.79
C LYS A 204 -22.87 17.84 2.93
N ASP A 205 -23.74 18.37 3.77
CA ASP A 205 -23.83 19.82 4.02
C ASP A 205 -22.59 20.32 4.76
N ASN A 206 -22.09 19.57 5.75
CA ASN A 206 -20.82 19.90 6.41
C ASN A 206 -19.64 19.92 5.42
N VAL A 207 -19.62 18.99 4.47
CA VAL A 207 -18.61 18.97 3.40
C VAL A 207 -18.76 20.18 2.48
N ALA A 208 -19.99 20.54 2.10
CA ALA A 208 -20.27 21.72 1.28
C ALA A 208 -19.81 23.01 1.98
N ASP A 209 -20.09 23.15 3.28
CA ASP A 209 -19.67 24.30 4.09
C ASP A 209 -18.15 24.45 4.12
N ILE A 210 -17.41 23.35 4.21
CA ILE A 210 -15.94 23.35 4.16
C ILE A 210 -15.42 23.85 2.81
N TYR A 211 -15.99 23.36 1.70
CA TYR A 211 -15.63 23.85 0.36
C TYR A 211 -15.96 25.33 0.19
N MET A 212 -17.12 25.78 0.69
CA MET A 212 -17.51 27.18 0.64
C MET A 212 -16.62 28.07 1.50
N LEU A 213 -16.21 27.61 2.68
CA LEU A 213 -15.26 28.31 3.53
C LEU A 213 -13.88 28.41 2.87
N ALA A 214 -13.38 27.30 2.31
CA ALA A 214 -12.13 27.27 1.57
C ALA A 214 -12.13 28.25 0.39
N TYR A 215 -13.22 28.30 -0.36
CA TYR A 215 -13.42 29.26 -1.45
C TYR A 215 -13.41 30.70 -0.94
N LYS A 216 -14.19 31.02 0.10
CA LYS A 216 -14.23 32.37 0.71
C LYS A 216 -12.86 32.83 1.23
N LEU A 217 -12.05 31.91 1.73
CA LEU A 217 -10.70 32.17 2.23
C LEU A 217 -9.63 32.16 1.12
N GLY A 218 -10.00 31.96 -0.14
CA GLY A 218 -9.07 32.03 -1.28
C GLY A 218 -8.12 30.85 -1.38
N LEU A 219 -8.50 29.67 -0.86
CA LEU A 219 -7.69 28.46 -1.00
C LEU A 219 -7.61 27.99 -2.45
N LYS A 220 -6.40 27.62 -2.91
CA LYS A 220 -6.16 27.13 -4.28
C LYS A 220 -6.55 25.66 -4.46
N GLY A 221 -6.75 24.94 -3.36
CA GLY A 221 -7.15 23.55 -3.30
C GLY A 221 -7.41 23.15 -1.85
N ILE A 222 -8.11 22.04 -1.65
CA ILE A 222 -8.42 21.51 -0.32
C ILE A 222 -8.53 20.00 -0.39
N THR A 223 -8.04 19.33 0.66
CA THR A 223 -8.16 17.88 0.82
C THR A 223 -9.00 17.61 2.04
N ILE A 224 -10.10 16.86 1.87
CA ILE A 224 -10.96 16.42 2.97
C ILE A 224 -10.77 14.92 3.20
N TYR A 225 -10.80 14.52 4.46
CA TYR A 225 -10.86 13.12 4.86
C TYR A 225 -11.97 12.96 5.90
N ARG A 226 -13.00 12.19 5.56
CA ARG A 226 -14.05 11.85 6.52
C ARG A 226 -13.70 10.53 7.18
N ASP A 227 -13.76 10.49 8.50
CA ASP A 227 -13.39 9.28 9.23
C ASP A 227 -14.22 8.05 8.77
N ARG A 228 -13.53 6.92 8.64
CA ARG A 228 -14.03 5.64 8.11
C ARG A 228 -14.60 5.70 6.70
N SER A 229 -14.20 6.68 5.88
CA SER A 229 -14.58 6.70 4.45
C SER A 229 -13.71 5.78 3.57
N ARG A 230 -12.67 5.14 4.13
CA ARG A 230 -11.79 4.18 3.47
C ARG A 230 -11.66 2.93 4.33
N ASP A 231 -11.64 1.76 3.67
CA ASP A 231 -11.60 0.44 4.33
C ASP A 231 -10.26 0.14 5.02
N SER A 232 -9.16 0.78 4.59
CA SER A 232 -7.84 0.68 5.20
C SER A 232 -7.32 2.06 5.63
N GLN A 233 -7.01 2.18 6.92
CA GLN A 233 -6.37 3.35 7.51
C GLN A 233 -4.91 2.98 7.81
N VAL A 234 -3.95 3.82 7.40
CA VAL A 234 -2.50 3.56 7.61
C VAL A 234 -2.11 3.87 9.06
N LEU A 235 -2.87 4.73 9.74
CA LEU A 235 -2.71 5.07 11.14
C LEU A 235 -4.06 4.80 11.81
N THR A 236 -4.09 3.92 12.79
CA THR A 236 -5.32 3.57 13.53
C THR A 236 -5.10 3.96 14.98
N VAL A 237 -5.89 4.90 15.48
CA VAL A 237 -5.99 5.22 16.91
C VAL A 237 -7.27 4.54 17.41
N GLY A 238 -7.17 3.75 18.47
CA GLY A 238 -8.30 2.95 18.93
C GLY A 238 -7.94 1.47 19.09
N ARG A 239 -8.58 0.82 20.07
CA ARG A 239 -8.88 -0.62 19.95
C ARG A 239 -9.36 -0.82 18.53
N ALA A 240 -8.67 -1.68 17.77
CA ALA A 240 -9.20 -2.22 16.53
C ALA A 240 -10.68 -2.46 16.78
N ALA A 241 -11.54 -1.63 16.17
CA ALA A 241 -12.97 -1.86 16.23
C ALA A 241 -13.09 -3.33 15.89
N ARG A 242 -13.74 -4.11 16.77
CA ARG A 242 -14.08 -5.50 16.49
C ARG A 242 -14.80 -5.47 15.15
N GLN A 243 -14.03 -5.63 14.08
CA GLN A 243 -14.53 -5.93 12.77
C GLN A 243 -14.94 -7.38 12.95
N ASP A 244 -16.24 -7.57 13.06
CA ASP A 244 -16.83 -8.83 12.69
C ASP A 244 -16.26 -9.23 11.31
N GLY A 245 -15.31 -10.16 11.34
CA GLY A 245 -15.10 -11.11 10.25
C GLY A 245 -14.25 -10.73 9.04
N LYS A 246 -13.27 -9.81 9.11
CA LYS A 246 -12.21 -9.76 8.08
C LYS A 246 -10.83 -9.54 8.71
N GLN A 247 -10.14 -10.64 9.00
CA GLN A 247 -8.70 -10.62 9.29
C GLN A 247 -7.97 -9.89 8.15
N GLU A 248 -7.07 -8.97 8.49
CA GLU A 248 -5.95 -8.63 7.62
C GLU A 248 -5.25 -9.95 7.26
N ILE A 249 -5.45 -10.42 6.04
CA ILE A 249 -4.75 -11.59 5.53
C ILE A 249 -3.34 -11.12 5.20
N THR A 250 -2.49 -11.05 6.21
CA THR A 250 -1.06 -11.19 5.98
C THR A 250 -0.92 -12.59 5.38
N LEU A 251 -0.60 -12.70 4.08
CA LEU A 251 -0.43 -13.96 3.35
C LEU A 251 0.85 -14.68 3.80
N THR A 252 1.03 -14.87 5.10
CA THR A 252 2.12 -15.65 5.67
C THR A 252 1.73 -17.13 5.64
N PRO A 253 2.63 -18.02 5.20
CA PRO A 253 2.33 -19.44 5.20
C PRO A 253 2.16 -19.93 6.64
N ARG A 254 1.08 -20.64 6.93
CA ARG A 254 0.90 -21.30 8.23
C ARG A 254 2.04 -22.29 8.53
N SER A 255 2.29 -22.49 9.82
CA SER A 255 3.37 -23.36 10.28
C SER A 255 3.13 -24.80 9.85
N ARG A 256 4.18 -25.46 9.32
CA ARG A 256 4.11 -26.85 8.88
C ARG A 256 4.28 -27.79 10.08
N PRO A 257 3.34 -28.71 10.36
CA PRO A 257 3.52 -29.70 11.41
C PRO A 257 4.74 -30.61 11.19
N LYS A 258 5.27 -31.17 12.28
CA LYS A 258 6.38 -32.15 12.22
C LYS A 258 5.96 -33.45 11.54
N ILE A 259 4.69 -33.84 11.69
CA ILE A 259 4.12 -35.07 11.11
C ILE A 259 2.88 -34.67 10.31
N THR A 260 2.84 -35.08 9.05
CA THR A 260 1.70 -34.91 8.15
C THR A 260 1.19 -36.27 7.70
N LYS A 261 -0.11 -36.40 7.42
CA LYS A 261 -0.68 -37.58 6.76
C LYS A 261 -0.99 -37.20 5.32
N GLY A 262 -0.78 -38.11 4.37
CA GLY A 262 -0.97 -37.80 2.97
C GLY A 262 -1.30 -39.01 2.11
N ILE A 263 -1.72 -38.74 0.89
CA ILE A 263 -1.88 -39.74 -0.16
C ILE A 263 -0.82 -39.51 -1.22
N THR A 264 -0.38 -40.58 -1.86
CA THR A 264 0.48 -40.50 -3.04
C THR A 264 -0.25 -41.15 -4.20
N GLU A 265 -0.48 -40.39 -5.26
CA GLU A 265 -1.07 -40.87 -6.48
C GLU A 265 -0.03 -40.92 -7.59
N ARG A 266 -0.04 -42.03 -8.36
CA ARG A 266 0.82 -42.20 -9.52
C ARG A 266 0.04 -41.77 -10.76
N VAL A 267 0.59 -40.84 -11.51
CA VAL A 267 0.04 -40.33 -12.78
C VAL A 267 1.03 -40.64 -13.91
N THR A 268 0.51 -41.05 -15.06
CA THR A 268 1.26 -41.35 -16.27
C THR A 268 1.47 -40.07 -17.07
N THR A 269 2.73 -39.68 -17.26
CA THR A 269 3.11 -38.53 -18.12
C THR A 269 3.97 -39.01 -19.28
N GLY A 270 4.13 -38.20 -20.33
CA GLY A 270 4.99 -38.59 -21.46
C GLY A 270 6.49 -38.64 -21.12
N CYS A 271 6.88 -38.17 -19.93
CA CYS A 271 8.25 -38.27 -19.41
C CYS A 271 8.43 -39.41 -18.39
N GLY A 272 7.41 -40.26 -18.18
CA GLY A 272 7.41 -41.34 -17.20
C GLY A 272 6.36 -41.15 -16.10
N TYR A 273 6.43 -42.00 -15.07
CA TYR A 273 5.49 -41.92 -13.94
C TYR A 273 5.89 -40.80 -12.99
N ILE A 274 4.94 -39.89 -12.74
CA ILE A 274 5.02 -38.90 -11.67
C ILE A 274 4.22 -39.40 -10.48
N TYR A 275 4.80 -39.30 -9.29
CA TYR A 275 4.13 -39.56 -8.02
C TYR A 275 3.84 -38.23 -7.37
N VAL A 276 2.56 -37.91 -7.20
CA VAL A 276 2.09 -36.68 -6.57
C VAL A 276 1.63 -37.04 -5.17
N THR A 277 2.36 -36.56 -4.16
CA THR A 277 2.01 -36.70 -2.75
C THR A 277 1.30 -35.45 -2.27
N VAL A 278 0.09 -35.59 -1.76
CA VAL A 278 -0.70 -34.51 -1.15
C VAL A 278 -0.81 -34.78 0.34
N ASN A 279 -0.28 -33.86 1.14
CA ASN A 279 -0.22 -33.94 2.59
C ASN A 279 -1.22 -32.98 3.25
N PHE A 280 -1.77 -33.43 4.38
CA PHE A 280 -2.80 -32.74 5.15
C PHE A 280 -2.33 -32.47 6.58
N ASP A 281 -2.80 -31.35 7.11
CA ASP A 281 -2.79 -30.99 8.53
C ASP A 281 -4.24 -30.82 9.05
N GLU A 282 -4.40 -30.26 10.25
CA GLU A 282 -5.70 -30.04 10.90
C GLU A 282 -6.62 -29.07 10.14
N GLU A 283 -6.05 -28.23 9.27
CA GLU A 283 -6.75 -27.21 8.50
C GLU A 283 -6.88 -27.57 7.01
N GLY A 284 -6.46 -28.77 6.58
CA GLY A 284 -6.60 -29.28 5.21
C GLY A 284 -5.27 -29.48 4.48
N ILE A 285 -5.25 -29.32 3.16
CA ILE A 285 -4.02 -29.55 2.37
C ILE A 285 -2.98 -28.50 2.74
N CYS A 286 -1.79 -28.95 3.14
CA CYS A 286 -0.71 -28.08 3.56
C CYS A 286 0.55 -28.22 2.70
N GLU A 287 0.69 -29.30 1.93
CA GLU A 287 1.92 -29.58 1.20
C GLU A 287 1.69 -30.55 0.04
N VAL A 288 2.43 -30.30 -1.04
CA VAL A 288 2.46 -31.13 -2.25
C VAL A 288 3.90 -31.45 -2.57
N PHE A 289 4.20 -32.73 -2.79
CA PHE A 289 5.47 -33.19 -3.33
C PHE A 289 5.26 -33.93 -4.63
N THR A 290 6.25 -33.84 -5.49
CA THR A 290 6.28 -34.60 -6.74
C THR A 290 7.60 -35.32 -6.89
N SER A 291 7.54 -36.58 -7.30
CA SER A 291 8.71 -37.35 -7.71
C SER A 291 8.48 -37.91 -9.11
N LEU A 292 9.39 -37.62 -10.05
CA LEU A 292 9.38 -38.18 -11.39
C LEU A 292 10.43 -39.30 -11.45
N GLY A 293 9.99 -40.54 -11.65
CA GLY A 293 10.89 -41.70 -11.69
C GLY A 293 11.85 -41.63 -12.88
N LYS A 294 13.17 -41.86 -12.64
CA LYS A 294 14.24 -41.84 -13.66
C LYS A 294 14.39 -40.48 -14.40
N ALA A 295 14.03 -39.38 -13.75
CA ALA A 295 14.20 -38.03 -14.30
C ALA A 295 15.64 -37.51 -14.19
N GLY A 296 16.08 -36.72 -15.19
CA GLY A 296 17.31 -35.94 -15.11
C GLY A 296 17.19 -34.74 -14.17
N GLY A 297 18.33 -34.13 -13.82
CA GLY A 297 18.41 -33.08 -12.78
C GLY A 297 17.52 -31.86 -13.04
N CYS A 298 17.40 -31.39 -14.29
CA CYS A 298 16.61 -30.19 -14.61
C CYS A 298 15.10 -30.39 -14.37
N ALA A 299 14.55 -31.52 -14.83
CA ALA A 299 13.13 -31.84 -14.64
C ALA A 299 12.79 -32.04 -13.16
N SER A 300 13.66 -32.71 -12.40
CA SER A 300 13.48 -32.87 -10.96
C SER A 300 13.55 -31.54 -10.21
N ALA A 301 14.48 -30.66 -10.57
CA ALA A 301 14.65 -29.36 -9.91
C ALA A 301 13.43 -28.43 -10.15
N GLN A 302 12.90 -28.40 -11.38
CA GLN A 302 11.71 -27.62 -11.71
C GLN A 302 10.46 -28.16 -11.00
N LEU A 303 10.33 -29.48 -10.92
CA LEU A 303 9.24 -30.13 -10.19
C LEU A 303 9.30 -29.87 -8.68
N GLU A 304 10.50 -29.89 -8.09
CA GLU A 304 10.70 -29.52 -6.69
C GLU A 304 10.34 -28.05 -6.44
N ALA A 305 10.81 -27.14 -7.29
CA ALA A 305 10.47 -25.72 -7.19
C ALA A 305 8.95 -25.49 -7.28
N THR A 306 8.28 -26.16 -8.23
CA THR A 306 6.83 -26.08 -8.42
C THR A 306 6.08 -26.60 -7.19
N SER A 307 6.48 -27.77 -6.67
CA SER A 307 5.93 -28.38 -5.46
C SER A 307 6.06 -27.46 -4.24
N ARG A 308 7.23 -26.82 -4.06
CA ARG A 308 7.47 -25.86 -2.96
C ARG A 308 6.60 -24.62 -3.07
N LEU A 309 6.45 -24.07 -4.28
CA LEU A 309 5.61 -22.89 -4.51
C LEU A 309 4.12 -23.19 -4.29
N ILE A 310 3.65 -24.36 -4.72
CA ILE A 310 2.29 -24.83 -4.45
C ILE A 310 2.08 -24.98 -2.93
N SER A 311 3.00 -25.64 -2.24
CA SER A 311 2.94 -25.82 -0.79
C SER A 311 2.98 -24.50 -0.02
N LEU A 312 3.70 -23.50 -0.53
CA LEU A 312 3.70 -22.15 0.03
C LEU A 312 2.33 -21.49 -0.19
N ALA A 313 1.81 -21.51 -1.42
CA ALA A 313 0.53 -20.91 -1.77
C ALA A 313 -0.63 -21.48 -0.93
N LEU A 314 -0.68 -22.81 -0.78
CA LEU A 314 -1.72 -23.48 0.01
C LEU A 314 -1.64 -23.08 1.49
N ARG A 315 -0.44 -23.03 2.08
CA ARG A 315 -0.26 -22.59 3.47
C ARG A 315 -0.51 -21.10 3.67
N SER A 316 -0.39 -20.29 2.62
CA SER A 316 -0.75 -18.87 2.63
C SER A 316 -2.24 -18.64 2.38
N GLY A 317 -3.08 -19.68 2.36
CA GLY A 317 -4.53 -19.54 2.23
C GLY A 317 -5.05 -19.39 0.80
N ILE A 318 -4.23 -19.64 -0.22
CA ILE A 318 -4.68 -19.67 -1.62
C ILE A 318 -5.54 -20.92 -1.85
N SER A 319 -6.71 -20.73 -2.48
CA SER A 319 -7.64 -21.84 -2.73
C SER A 319 -7.06 -22.88 -3.70
N ILE A 320 -7.35 -24.16 -3.44
CA ILE A 320 -6.92 -25.29 -4.28
C ILE A 320 -7.43 -25.10 -5.71
N ALA A 321 -8.67 -24.65 -5.88
CA ALA A 321 -9.26 -24.37 -7.19
C ALA A 321 -8.45 -23.34 -8.00
N SER A 322 -7.92 -22.30 -7.34
CA SER A 322 -7.07 -21.31 -8.00
C SER A 322 -5.74 -21.91 -8.46
N VAL A 323 -5.10 -22.73 -7.61
CA VAL A 323 -3.87 -23.44 -7.98
C VAL A 323 -4.11 -24.40 -9.15
N VAL A 324 -5.17 -25.21 -9.09
CA VAL A 324 -5.56 -26.14 -10.17
C VAL A 324 -5.79 -25.38 -11.48
N LYS A 325 -6.50 -24.26 -11.45
CA LYS A 325 -6.77 -23.42 -12.63
C LYS A 325 -5.48 -22.98 -13.33
N HIS A 326 -4.43 -22.65 -12.57
CA HIS A 326 -3.17 -22.18 -13.14
C HIS A 326 -2.24 -23.31 -13.63
N LEU A 327 -2.35 -24.51 -13.05
CA LEU A 327 -1.52 -25.66 -13.45
C LEU A 327 -2.15 -26.47 -14.59
N ARG A 328 -3.48 -26.48 -14.67
CA ARG A 328 -4.26 -27.19 -15.68
C ARG A 328 -3.92 -26.71 -17.08
N ALA A 329 -3.85 -27.67 -18.01
CA ALA A 329 -3.61 -27.45 -19.43
C ALA A 329 -2.25 -26.82 -19.77
N ILE A 330 -1.31 -26.73 -18.83
CA ILE A 330 0.10 -26.51 -19.14
C ILE A 330 0.58 -27.71 -19.97
N ARG A 331 1.16 -27.43 -21.14
CA ARG A 331 1.57 -28.45 -22.12
C ARG A 331 3.08 -28.60 -22.15
N CYS A 332 3.56 -29.84 -22.23
CA CYS A 332 4.91 -30.17 -22.65
C CYS A 332 4.88 -30.94 -23.98
N PRO A 333 6.02 -31.11 -24.67
CA PRO A 333 6.09 -31.87 -25.92
C PRO A 333 5.67 -33.35 -25.79
N SER A 334 5.75 -33.91 -24.59
CA SER A 334 5.50 -35.32 -24.30
C SER A 334 4.16 -35.51 -23.56
N VAL A 335 3.07 -35.52 -24.32
CA VAL A 335 1.71 -35.78 -23.80
C VAL A 335 1.51 -37.28 -23.58
N ALA A 336 0.82 -37.66 -22.49
CA ALA A 336 0.39 -39.02 -22.25
C ALA A 336 -1.13 -39.11 -22.12
N TRP A 337 -1.66 -40.32 -22.25
CA TRP A 337 -3.08 -40.61 -22.03
C TRP A 337 -3.22 -41.52 -20.82
N GLU A 338 -4.15 -41.18 -19.92
CA GLU A 338 -4.44 -41.96 -18.74
C GLU A 338 -5.94 -41.90 -18.43
N GLN A 339 -6.56 -43.08 -18.25
CA GLN A 339 -7.98 -43.23 -17.88
C GLN A 339 -8.95 -42.38 -18.74
N GLY A 340 -8.70 -42.31 -20.06
CA GLY A 340 -9.55 -41.56 -20.99
C GLY A 340 -9.35 -40.05 -20.98
N ARG A 341 -8.35 -39.52 -20.26
CA ARG A 341 -7.96 -38.11 -20.27
C ARG A 341 -6.51 -37.95 -20.73
N ALA A 342 -6.24 -36.87 -21.47
CA ALA A 342 -4.88 -36.50 -21.84
C ALA A 342 -4.20 -35.77 -20.67
N VAL A 343 -3.03 -36.25 -20.25
CA VAL A 343 -2.15 -35.59 -19.29
C VAL A 343 -1.10 -34.81 -20.08
N LEU A 344 -1.23 -33.48 -20.07
CA LEU A 344 -0.53 -32.60 -21.00
C LEU A 344 0.89 -32.24 -20.57
N SER A 345 1.19 -32.30 -19.27
CA SER A 345 2.51 -32.09 -18.70
C SER A 345 2.59 -32.59 -17.26
N CYS A 346 3.78 -32.49 -16.65
CA CYS A 346 3.94 -32.76 -15.22
C CYS A 346 3.14 -31.77 -14.34
N ALA A 347 2.97 -30.51 -14.76
CA ALA A 347 2.16 -29.55 -14.02
C ALA A 347 0.66 -29.88 -14.12
N ASP A 348 0.21 -30.30 -15.30
CA ASP A 348 -1.16 -30.77 -15.52
C ASP A 348 -1.47 -32.06 -14.74
N ALA A 349 -0.47 -32.93 -14.56
CA ALA A 349 -0.57 -34.10 -13.68
C ALA A 349 -0.74 -33.72 -12.19
N ILE A 350 -0.10 -32.66 -11.71
CA ILE A 350 -0.33 -32.16 -10.35
C ILE A 350 -1.75 -31.59 -10.24
N ALA A 351 -2.21 -30.86 -11.26
CA ALA A 351 -3.56 -30.29 -11.30
C ALA A 351 -4.64 -31.38 -11.24
N SER A 352 -4.48 -32.49 -11.96
CA SER A 352 -5.45 -33.60 -11.98
C SER A 352 -5.60 -34.29 -10.63
N VAL A 353 -4.52 -34.40 -9.86
CA VAL A 353 -4.56 -34.95 -8.50
C VAL A 353 -5.18 -33.96 -7.51
N LEU A 354 -4.80 -32.68 -7.59
CA LEU A 354 -5.34 -31.63 -6.72
C LEU A 354 -6.83 -31.36 -6.96
N GLU A 355 -7.31 -31.52 -8.19
CA GLU A 355 -8.72 -31.32 -8.54
C GLU A 355 -9.66 -32.21 -7.72
N LYS A 356 -9.22 -33.42 -7.35
CA LYS A 356 -10.02 -34.35 -6.54
C LYS A 356 -10.35 -33.82 -5.14
N PHE A 357 -9.68 -32.76 -4.72
CA PHE A 357 -9.86 -32.10 -3.44
C PHE A 357 -10.60 -30.76 -3.53
N VAL A 358 -11.06 -30.35 -4.72
CA VAL A 358 -11.91 -29.17 -4.90
C VAL A 358 -13.35 -29.55 -4.53
N LYS A 359 -13.98 -28.78 -3.62
CA LYS A 359 -15.38 -29.01 -3.21
C LYS A 359 -16.35 -28.56 -4.32
N GLU A 360 -17.48 -29.24 -4.47
CA GLU A 360 -18.48 -28.97 -5.53
C GLU A 360 -18.99 -27.53 -5.60
N LYS A 361 -18.98 -26.77 -4.50
CA LYS A 361 -19.39 -25.34 -4.50
C LYS A 361 -18.41 -24.39 -5.20
N ASP A 362 -17.18 -24.81 -5.47
CA ASP A 362 -16.17 -24.03 -6.20
C ASP A 362 -16.15 -24.39 -7.72
N SER A 363 -17.01 -25.29 -8.18
CA SER A 363 -17.03 -25.80 -9.56
C SER A 363 -17.72 -24.88 -10.57
N GLU A 364 -18.57 -23.94 -10.12
CA GLU A 364 -19.38 -23.08 -11.02
C GLU A 364 -18.54 -22.12 -11.90
N ASN A 365 -17.21 -22.04 -11.68
CA ASN A 365 -16.28 -21.26 -12.51
C ASN A 365 -15.29 -22.13 -13.33
N ALA A 366 -15.47 -23.45 -13.38
CA ALA A 366 -14.60 -24.36 -14.13
C ALA A 366 -15.16 -24.79 -15.50
N ASP A 367 -16.47 -24.64 -15.72
CA ASP A 367 -17.16 -25.09 -16.94
C ASP A 367 -17.16 -24.00 -18.03
N ASN A 368 -15.99 -23.69 -18.60
CA ASN A 368 -15.86 -23.15 -19.96
C ASN A 368 -14.41 -23.04 -20.45
N LEU A 369 -13.61 -24.09 -20.29
CA LEU A 369 -12.25 -24.13 -20.83
C LEU A 369 -12.07 -25.30 -21.81
N GLY A 370 -12.56 -25.05 -23.03
CA GLY A 370 -11.98 -25.53 -24.29
C GLY A 370 -11.74 -27.03 -24.42
N ILE A 371 -12.72 -27.73 -25.00
CA ILE A 371 -12.53 -29.04 -25.64
C ILE A 371 -11.26 -28.97 -26.50
N ALA A 372 -10.24 -29.75 -26.14
CA ALA A 372 -8.98 -29.79 -26.86
C ALA A 372 -9.22 -30.27 -28.29
N LYS A 373 -8.95 -29.41 -29.28
CA LYS A 373 -8.68 -29.82 -30.66
C LYS A 373 -7.53 -30.85 -30.65
N ASN A 374 -7.53 -31.80 -31.59
CA ASN A 374 -6.59 -32.94 -31.76
C ASN A 374 -5.10 -32.55 -31.88
N TRP A 375 -4.56 -31.72 -31.00
CA TRP A 375 -3.21 -31.17 -31.04
C TRP A 375 -2.30 -31.91 -30.08
N ALA A 376 -1.14 -32.34 -30.58
CA ALA A 376 -0.35 -33.42 -30.02
C ALA A 376 1.09 -33.01 -29.68
N GLY A 377 1.30 -31.73 -29.36
CA GLY A 377 2.61 -31.16 -29.00
C GLY A 377 3.28 -30.40 -30.14
N GLN A 378 4.56 -30.08 -29.97
CA GLN A 378 5.41 -29.49 -31.01
C GLN A 378 6.24 -30.56 -31.71
N CYS A 379 6.36 -30.42 -33.03
CA CYS A 379 7.19 -31.28 -33.85
C CYS A 379 8.66 -31.13 -33.44
N PRO A 380 9.37 -32.22 -33.12
CA PRO A 380 10.77 -32.14 -32.73
C PRO A 380 11.69 -31.69 -33.86
N GLU A 381 11.25 -31.79 -35.12
CA GLU A 381 12.05 -31.42 -36.29
C GLU A 381 11.88 -29.96 -36.72
N CYS A 382 10.65 -29.42 -36.65
CA CYS A 382 10.36 -28.09 -37.18
C CYS A 382 9.59 -27.18 -36.22
N ALA A 383 9.36 -27.62 -34.98
CA ALA A 383 8.64 -26.90 -33.93
C ALA A 383 7.18 -26.51 -34.23
N ASN A 384 6.63 -26.89 -35.40
CA ASN A 384 5.21 -26.72 -35.72
C ASN A 384 4.31 -27.64 -34.89
N ILE A 385 3.02 -27.32 -34.84
CA ILE A 385 2.02 -28.08 -34.06
C ILE A 385 1.83 -29.47 -34.67
N LEU A 386 1.92 -30.51 -33.83
CA LEU A 386 1.55 -31.87 -34.15
C LEU A 386 0.04 -32.07 -34.02
N ILE A 387 -0.51 -32.95 -34.83
CA ILE A 387 -1.91 -33.39 -34.79
C ILE A 387 -1.93 -34.87 -34.39
N TYR A 388 -2.85 -35.26 -33.51
CA TYR A 388 -3.04 -36.67 -33.15
C TYR A 388 -4.17 -37.24 -33.99
N GLN A 389 -3.85 -38.22 -34.83
CA GLN A 389 -4.81 -38.87 -35.71
C GLN A 389 -4.39 -40.33 -35.89
N GLU A 390 -5.35 -41.25 -35.82
CA GLU A 390 -5.14 -42.69 -36.11
C GLU A 390 -4.01 -43.35 -35.28
N GLY A 391 -3.84 -42.95 -34.02
CA GLY A 391 -2.81 -43.52 -33.14
C GLY A 391 -1.41 -42.94 -33.32
N CYS A 392 -1.26 -41.90 -34.16
CA CYS A 392 0.03 -41.29 -34.46
C CYS A 392 0.00 -39.77 -34.24
N HIS A 393 1.13 -39.24 -33.77
CA HIS A 393 1.44 -37.82 -33.79
C HIS A 393 1.98 -37.47 -35.19
N ILE A 394 1.30 -36.59 -35.92
CA ILE A 394 1.62 -36.22 -37.31
C ILE A 394 1.91 -34.72 -37.39
N CYS A 395 3.03 -34.33 -37.99
CA CYS A 395 3.32 -32.94 -38.33
C CYS A 395 2.87 -32.61 -39.76
N PRO A 396 1.84 -31.77 -39.96
CA PRO A 396 1.41 -31.38 -41.31
C PRO A 396 2.44 -30.52 -42.05
N SER A 397 3.41 -29.93 -41.35
CA SER A 397 4.39 -29.02 -41.95
C SER A 397 5.65 -29.70 -42.48
N CYS A 398 6.15 -30.76 -41.82
CA CYS A 398 7.36 -31.46 -42.25
C CYS A 398 7.17 -32.96 -42.48
N GLY A 399 5.99 -33.51 -42.20
CA GLY A 399 5.70 -34.93 -42.38
C GLY A 399 6.20 -35.84 -41.26
N TYR A 400 6.76 -35.29 -40.17
CA TYR A 400 7.17 -36.07 -39.00
C TYR A 400 6.00 -36.90 -38.46
N THR A 401 6.21 -38.20 -38.25
CA THR A 401 5.24 -39.11 -37.64
C THR A 401 5.85 -39.90 -36.48
N LYS A 402 5.09 -40.04 -35.40
CA LYS A 402 5.44 -40.92 -34.28
C LYS A 402 4.18 -41.60 -33.76
N CYS A 403 4.08 -42.91 -33.98
CA CYS A 403 2.98 -43.73 -33.50
C CYS A 403 3.28 -44.28 -32.12
N GLY A 404 2.25 -44.38 -31.26
CA GLY A 404 2.37 -44.81 -29.87
C GLY A 404 1.14 -45.56 -29.40
#